data_AF-A0A0F9P4J2-F1
#
_entry.id   AF-A0A0F9P4J2-F1
#
_cell.length_a   1.000
_cell.length_b   1.000
_cell.length_c   1.000
_cell.angle_alpha   90.00
_cell.angle_beta   90.00
_cell.angle_gamma   90.00
#
_symmetry.space_group_name_H-M   'P 1'
#
loop_
_entity.id
_entity.type
_entity.pdbx_description
1 polymer ?
#
loop_
_entity_poly.entity_id
_entity_poly.type
_entity_poly.pdbx_seq_one_letter_code
_entity_poly.pdbx_strand_id
1 'polypeptide(L)'
;MPLYLYKCDDCGVEMEEFSTISKRAKTVPCSECGKPSPRSYVSSMSSKTQQTDTDRVSIAMGVHPSQIKEAMKRFPGSKYNENGHLLYTGRTEKKVRMKQRNYIEYD
;
A
#
# COMPACT_ATOMS: atom_id res chain seq x y z
N MET A 1 -0.90 9.92 22.02
CA MET A 1 -1.97 10.57 21.22
C MET A 1 -1.37 10.87 19.84
N PRO A 2 -1.97 10.43 18.72
CA PRO A 2 -1.36 10.60 17.39
C PRO A 2 -1.20 12.08 16.98
N LEU A 3 -0.17 12.34 16.17
CA LEU A 3 0.11 13.64 15.54
C LEU A 3 -0.49 13.70 14.13
N TYR A 4 -1.13 14.82 13.81
CA TYR A 4 -1.76 15.07 12.51
C TYR A 4 -1.11 16.31 11.87
N LEU A 5 -0.53 16.11 10.69
CA LEU A 5 0.04 17.19 9.87
C LEU A 5 -1.05 17.74 8.94
N TYR A 6 -1.16 19.06 8.84
CA TYR A 6 -2.02 19.78 7.90
C TYR A 6 -1.18 20.78 7.13
N LYS A 7 -1.56 21.04 5.88
CA LYS A 7 -0.87 22.04 5.05
C LYS A 7 -1.91 22.96 4.43
N CYS A 8 -1.70 24.25 4.59
CA CYS A 8 -2.54 25.24 3.93
C CYS A 8 -2.15 25.34 2.44
N ASP A 9 -3.12 25.16 1.54
CA ASP A 9 -2.86 25.26 0.10
C ASP A 9 -2.60 26.69 -0.37
N ASP A 10 -3.16 27.68 0.34
CA ASP A 10 -2.99 29.11 0.01
C ASP A 10 -1.69 29.70 0.54
N CYS A 11 -1.35 29.40 1.80
CA CYS A 11 -0.20 30.01 2.49
C CYS A 11 1.02 29.08 2.56
N GLY A 12 0.84 27.78 2.29
CA GLY A 12 1.90 26.78 2.38
C GLY A 12 2.32 26.40 3.81
N VAL A 13 1.73 27.03 4.83
CA VAL A 13 2.05 26.80 6.26
C VAL A 13 1.68 25.37 6.66
N GLU A 14 2.61 24.72 7.33
CA GLU A 14 2.44 23.38 7.88
C GLU A 14 2.07 23.50 9.37
N MET A 15 1.04 22.75 9.77
CA MET A 15 0.49 22.78 11.11
C MET A 15 0.42 21.37 11.67
N GLU A 16 0.64 21.26 12.98
CA GLU A 16 0.66 20.00 13.71
C GLU A 16 -0.41 20.01 14.81
N GLU A 17 -1.24 18.97 14.85
CA GLU A 17 -2.29 18.81 15.85
C GLU A 17 -2.18 17.44 16.52
N PHE A 18 -2.13 17.42 17.85
CA PHE A 18 -2.32 16.20 18.62
C PHE A 18 -3.82 15.98 18.84
N SER A 19 -4.36 14.88 18.30
CA SER A 19 -5.76 14.51 18.53
C SER A 19 -5.94 13.00 18.67
N THR A 20 -7.02 12.57 19.34
CA THR A 20 -7.39 11.15 19.36
C THR A 20 -7.94 10.74 18.00
N ILE A 21 -7.86 9.44 17.65
CA ILE A 21 -8.39 8.92 16.38
C ILE A 21 -9.88 9.27 16.20
N SER A 22 -10.65 9.29 17.30
CA SER A 22 -12.07 9.65 17.30
C SER A 22 -12.35 11.13 17.04
N LYS A 23 -11.39 12.03 17.30
CA LYS A 23 -11.56 13.48 17.21
C LYS A 23 -10.78 14.12 16.06
N ARG A 24 -10.10 13.32 15.23
CA ARG A 24 -9.32 13.83 14.10
C ARG A 24 -10.20 14.61 13.12
N ALA A 25 -9.85 15.87 12.86
CA ALA A 25 -10.50 16.67 11.83
C ALA A 25 -9.96 16.32 10.44
N LYS A 26 -10.78 16.49 9.39
CA LYS A 26 -10.31 16.38 8.01
C LYS A 26 -9.58 17.65 7.55
N THR A 27 -10.02 18.79 8.08
CA THR A 27 -9.50 20.13 7.80
C THR A 27 -9.44 20.92 9.09
N VAL A 28 -8.42 21.75 9.24
CA VAL A 28 -8.26 22.68 10.37
C VAL A 28 -8.09 24.11 9.84
N PRO A 29 -8.55 25.15 10.56
CA PRO A 29 -8.30 26.52 10.14
C PRO A 29 -6.80 26.83 10.17
N CYS A 30 -6.29 27.48 9.13
CA CYS A 30 -4.90 27.94 9.08
C CYS A 30 -4.65 29.01 10.16
N SER A 31 -3.52 28.92 10.87
CA SER A 31 -3.11 29.93 11.85
C SER A 31 -2.90 31.32 11.26
N GLU A 32 -2.45 31.40 10.00
CA GLU A 32 -2.12 32.66 9.34
C GLU A 32 -3.31 33.27 8.57
N CYS A 33 -3.98 32.47 7.73
CA CYS A 33 -5.03 32.99 6.84
C CYS A 33 -6.45 32.60 7.25
N GLY A 34 -6.63 31.77 8.29
CA GLY A 34 -7.93 31.30 8.75
C GLY A 34 -8.68 30.35 7.80
N LYS A 35 -8.15 30.10 6.59
CA LYS A 35 -8.76 29.23 5.59
C LYS A 35 -8.62 27.74 5.96
N PRO A 36 -9.54 26.87 5.50
CA PRO A 36 -9.48 25.44 5.78
C PRO A 36 -8.25 24.80 5.13
N SER A 37 -7.40 24.19 5.95
CA SER A 37 -6.19 23.49 5.53
C SER A 37 -6.42 21.98 5.57
N PRO A 38 -6.32 21.27 4.44
CA PRO A 38 -6.46 19.82 4.41
C PRO A 38 -5.30 19.12 5.12
N ARG A 39 -5.56 17.87 5.52
CA ARG A 39 -4.52 17.02 6.12
C ARG A 39 -3.40 16.76 5.11
N SER A 40 -2.18 17.06 5.54
CA SER A 40 -0.95 16.73 4.84
C SER A 40 -0.66 15.26 5.05
N TYR A 41 -0.73 14.47 3.97
CA TYR A 41 -0.29 13.08 3.95
C TYR A 41 1.20 12.96 3.62
N VAL A 42 1.96 14.05 3.68
CA VAL A 42 3.38 14.11 3.28
C VAL A 42 4.31 13.49 4.35
N SER A 43 3.76 12.73 5.30
CA SER A 43 4.61 11.82 6.08
C SER A 43 5.15 10.76 5.14
N SER A 44 6.45 10.47 5.25
CA SER A 44 7.15 9.34 4.61
C SER A 44 6.44 7.97 4.77
N MET A 45 5.41 7.88 5.61
CA MET A 45 4.57 6.69 5.82
C MET A 45 3.16 6.76 5.19
N SER A 46 2.73 7.89 4.62
CA SER A 46 1.42 8.03 3.98
C SER A 46 1.55 8.31 2.49
N SER A 47 2.19 7.36 1.80
CA SER A 47 2.17 7.20 0.36
C SER A 47 0.75 6.86 -0.15
N LYS A 48 -0.20 7.80 -0.03
CA LYS A 48 -1.35 7.87 -0.93
C LYS A 48 -0.91 8.33 -2.32
N THR A 49 0.19 9.07 -2.38
CA THR A 49 0.93 9.29 -3.61
C THR A 49 1.72 8.01 -3.91
N GLN A 50 1.15 7.15 -4.76
CA GLN A 50 1.75 5.95 -5.36
C GLN A 50 1.75 4.67 -4.49
N GLN A 51 0.57 4.12 -4.22
CA GLN A 51 0.42 2.66 -4.36
C GLN A 51 0.46 2.32 -5.85
N THR A 52 1.59 2.54 -6.50
CA THR A 52 1.80 2.05 -7.87
C THR A 52 1.95 0.53 -7.81
N ASP A 53 1.49 -0.12 -8.86
CA ASP A 53 1.79 -1.53 -9.08
C ASP A 53 3.30 -1.64 -9.26
N THR A 54 3.97 -2.19 -8.26
CA THR A 54 5.39 -2.46 -8.26
C THR A 54 5.59 -3.95 -8.12
N ASP A 55 6.62 -4.46 -8.79
CA ASP A 55 6.95 -5.88 -8.74
C ASP A 55 7.28 -6.27 -7.30
N ARG A 56 6.52 -7.25 -6.80
CA ARG A 56 6.63 -7.81 -5.46
C ARG A 56 6.82 -9.32 -5.54
N VAL A 57 7.39 -9.86 -4.47
CA VAL A 57 7.74 -11.27 -4.38
C VAL A 57 6.91 -11.92 -3.27
N SER A 58 6.26 -13.04 -3.58
CA SER A 58 5.55 -13.88 -2.60
C SER A 58 6.36 -15.16 -2.35
N ILE A 59 6.91 -15.27 -1.14
CA ILE A 59 7.64 -16.47 -0.69
C ILE A 59 6.65 -17.59 -0.37
N ALA A 60 5.51 -17.28 0.26
CA ALA A 60 4.50 -18.26 0.65
C ALA A 60 3.87 -18.99 -0.55
N MET A 61 3.89 -18.37 -1.73
CA MET A 61 3.43 -18.95 -2.98
C MET A 61 4.59 -19.33 -3.90
N GLY A 62 5.80 -19.44 -3.35
CA GLY A 62 6.94 -19.97 -4.07
C GLY A 62 6.79 -21.45 -4.35
N VAL A 63 7.52 -21.92 -5.35
CA VAL A 63 7.75 -23.33 -5.66
C VAL A 63 9.25 -23.58 -5.61
N HIS A 64 9.67 -24.84 -5.46
CA HIS A 64 11.10 -25.15 -5.54
C HIS A 64 11.65 -24.81 -6.94
N PRO A 65 12.89 -24.29 -7.09
CA PRO A 65 13.45 -23.89 -8.38
C PRO A 65 13.37 -24.96 -9.48
N SER A 66 13.55 -26.24 -9.14
CA SER A 66 13.45 -27.34 -10.09
C SER A 66 12.03 -27.54 -10.67
N GLN A 67 11.00 -27.08 -9.96
CA GLN A 67 9.59 -27.27 -10.31
C GLN A 67 8.97 -26.05 -11.03
N ILE A 68 9.75 -24.99 -11.28
CA ILE A 68 9.24 -23.75 -11.90
C ILE A 68 8.54 -24.04 -13.23
N LYS A 69 9.12 -24.89 -14.09
CA LYS A 69 8.53 -25.22 -15.40
C LYS A 69 7.18 -25.91 -15.28
N GLU A 70 7.05 -26.85 -14.34
CA GLU A 70 5.79 -27.56 -14.08
C GLU A 70 4.75 -26.62 -13.47
N ALA A 71 5.18 -25.76 -12.55
CA ALA A 71 4.32 -24.78 -11.90
C ALA A 71 3.76 -23.76 -12.91
N MET A 72 4.57 -23.30 -13.87
CA MET A 72 4.12 -22.43 -14.96
C MET A 72 3.10 -23.12 -15.88
N LYS A 73 3.26 -24.44 -16.11
CA LYS A 73 2.30 -25.24 -16.89
C LYS A 73 0.97 -25.43 -16.16
N ARG A 74 1.01 -25.67 -14.84
CA ARG A 74 -0.19 -25.86 -14.00
C ARG A 74 -0.94 -24.56 -13.72
N PHE A 75 -0.22 -23.46 -13.55
CA PHE A 75 -0.77 -22.14 -13.23
C PHE A 75 -0.41 -21.12 -14.33
N PRO A 76 -1.20 -21.03 -15.40
CA PRO A 76 -0.85 -20.21 -16.55
C PRO A 76 -0.75 -18.72 -16.19
N GLY A 77 0.30 -18.07 -16.68
CA GLY A 77 0.61 -16.66 -16.44
C GLY A 77 1.35 -16.38 -15.13
N SER A 78 1.62 -17.38 -14.29
CA SER A 78 2.46 -17.18 -13.10
C SER A 78 3.92 -16.98 -13.50
N LYS A 79 4.57 -15.97 -12.91
CA LYS A 79 5.99 -15.66 -13.13
C LYS A 79 6.77 -15.93 -11.86
N TYR A 80 7.92 -16.59 -11.95
CA TYR A 80 8.76 -16.88 -10.81
C TYR A 80 10.16 -16.31 -11.01
N ASN A 81 10.85 -16.00 -9.91
CA ASN A 81 12.28 -15.71 -9.94
C ASN A 81 13.11 -17.02 -9.92
N GLU A 82 14.43 -16.89 -10.01
CA GLU A 82 15.38 -18.02 -10.00
C GLU A 82 15.29 -18.86 -8.71
N ASN A 83 14.96 -18.20 -7.59
CA ASN A 83 14.75 -18.85 -6.29
C ASN A 83 13.38 -19.54 -6.17
N GLY A 84 12.53 -19.46 -7.21
CA GLY A 84 11.21 -20.07 -7.26
C GLY A 84 10.11 -19.29 -6.52
N HIS A 85 10.36 -18.06 -6.08
CA HIS A 85 9.34 -17.18 -5.52
C HIS A 85 8.45 -16.56 -6.61
N LEU A 86 7.17 -16.38 -6.30
CA LEU A 86 6.19 -15.84 -7.25
C LEU A 86 6.29 -14.31 -7.35
N LEU A 87 6.38 -13.80 -8.57
CA LEU A 87 6.36 -12.38 -8.90
C LEU A 87 4.93 -11.91 -9.19
N TYR A 88 4.54 -10.76 -8.64
CA TYR A 88 3.23 -10.14 -8.86
C TYR A 88 3.32 -8.61 -8.77
N THR A 89 2.51 -7.88 -9.53
CA THR A 89 2.59 -6.41 -9.60
C THR A 89 1.67 -5.72 -8.59
N GLY A 90 0.54 -6.35 -8.24
CA GLY A 90 -0.50 -5.74 -7.41
C GLY A 90 -1.30 -6.72 -6.56
N ARG A 91 -2.13 -6.19 -5.65
CA ARG A 91 -2.99 -7.00 -4.75
C ARG A 91 -4.03 -7.80 -5.52
N THR A 92 -4.59 -7.23 -6.59
CA THR A 92 -5.57 -7.87 -7.46
C THR A 92 -4.98 -9.12 -8.12
N GLU A 93 -3.78 -9.00 -8.70
CA GLU A 93 -3.07 -10.14 -9.29
C GLU A 93 -2.77 -11.21 -8.23
N LYS A 94 -2.24 -10.82 -7.07
CA LYS A 94 -1.95 -11.75 -5.97
C LYS A 94 -3.19 -12.56 -5.57
N LYS A 95 -4.36 -11.91 -5.44
CA LYS A 95 -5.63 -12.59 -5.13
C LYS A 95 -6.06 -13.57 -6.20
N VAL A 96 -5.91 -13.23 -7.49
CA VAL A 96 -6.19 -14.16 -8.60
C VAL A 96 -5.30 -15.40 -8.50
N ARG A 97 -4.00 -15.21 -8.24
CA ARG A 97 -3.04 -16.32 -8.08
C ARG A 97 -3.33 -17.19 -6.86
N MET A 98 -3.75 -16.58 -5.75
CA MET A 98 -4.17 -17.30 -4.55
C MET A 98 -5.41 -18.14 -4.82
N LYS A 99 -6.42 -17.57 -5.49
CA LYS A 99 -7.64 -18.27 -5.87
C LYS A 99 -7.37 -19.46 -6.80
N GLN A 100 -6.47 -19.31 -7.79
CA GLN A 100 -6.06 -20.41 -8.69
C GLN A 100 -5.44 -21.60 -7.94
N ARG A 101 -4.91 -21.37 -6.73
CA ARG A 101 -4.22 -22.36 -5.90
C ARG A 101 -5.05 -22.77 -4.68
N ASN A 102 -6.31 -22.34 -4.59
CA ASN A 102 -7.20 -22.58 -3.45
C ASN A 102 -6.61 -22.13 -2.10
N TYR A 103 -5.83 -21.04 -2.06
CA TYR A 103 -5.45 -20.42 -0.79
C TYR A 103 -6.65 -19.72 -0.17
N ILE A 104 -6.86 -19.95 1.13
CA ILE A 104 -7.86 -19.27 1.95
C ILE A 104 -7.11 -18.16 2.72
N GLU A 105 -7.51 -16.90 2.51
CA GLU A 105 -7.09 -15.81 3.40
C GLU A 105 -7.93 -15.93 4.68
N TYR A 106 -7.27 -16.03 5.85
CA TYR A 106 -7.93 -15.85 7.14
C TYR A 106 -7.88 -14.36 7.47
N ASP A 107 -9.04 -13.76 7.70
CA ASP A 107 -9.20 -12.35 8.08
C ASP A 107 -8.90 -12.11 9.58
#